data_AF-A0A370TKL9-F1
#
_entry.id   AF-A0A370TKL9-F1
#
_cell.length_a   1.000
_cell.length_b   1.000
_cell.length_c   1.000
_cell.angle_alpha   90.00
_cell.angle_beta   90.00
_cell.angle_gamma   90.00
#
_symmetry.space_group_name_H-M   'P 1'
#
loop_
_entity.id
_entity.type
_entity.pdbx_description
1 polymer ?
#
loop_
_entity_poly.entity_id
_entity_poly.type
_entity_poly.pdbx_seq_one_letter_code
_entity_poly.pdbx_strand_id
1 'polypeptide(L)'
;MATNAQLGADDDYIVVRNPSKLADLLTARNVDPEVVTKYLHIIRGDAKDCYTVGKTLYGINLEIADMVVSDVGGSTVVKPNRLRPTLDDPTICQDVVSNIPNSLKRIELLFKATPRTRRKPYIVVISTTGISNHGRDIAVAMDKKAMEGILLREIQTGGRGASVIRGFTAVRPSFLTDGKPVGAQKIRAAVEEEGKVAKSAIGYTISRGDVGAWIYEELVEDNAAGELKYVN
;
A
#
# COMPACT_ATOMS: atom_id res chain seq x y z
N MET A 1 -23.30 -9.34 -10.66
CA MET A 1 -23.18 -9.67 -9.24
C MET A 1 -22.00 -8.88 -8.71
N ALA A 2 -22.25 -7.92 -7.83
CA ALA A 2 -21.19 -7.21 -7.13
C ALA A 2 -20.54 -8.19 -6.17
N THR A 3 -19.22 -8.35 -6.23
CA THR A 3 -18.46 -9.07 -5.22
C THR A 3 -18.66 -8.34 -3.89
N ASN A 4 -19.24 -9.04 -2.90
CA ASN A 4 -19.33 -8.52 -1.54
C ASN A 4 -17.89 -8.33 -1.06
N ALA A 5 -17.49 -7.09 -0.78
CA ALA A 5 -16.22 -6.82 -0.13
C ALA A 5 -16.30 -7.39 1.29
N GLN A 6 -15.67 -8.55 1.51
CA GLN A 6 -15.53 -9.15 2.83
C GLN A 6 -14.26 -8.57 3.46
N LEU A 7 -14.39 -8.02 4.66
CA LEU A 7 -13.22 -7.84 5.52
C LEU A 7 -12.84 -9.24 6.03
N GLY A 8 -11.54 -9.51 6.13
CA GLY A 8 -11.03 -10.76 6.70
C GLY A 8 -11.48 -10.93 8.16
N ALA A 9 -11.30 -12.13 8.72
CA ALA A 9 -11.63 -12.40 10.12
C ALA A 9 -10.61 -11.83 11.13
N ASP A 10 -9.72 -10.94 10.67
CA ASP A 10 -8.59 -10.36 11.40
C ASP A 10 -8.87 -8.90 11.79
N ASP A 11 -8.18 -8.40 12.81
CA ASP A 11 -8.30 -6.99 13.25
C ASP A 11 -7.53 -6.06 12.31
N ASP A 12 -8.24 -5.22 11.58
CA ASP A 12 -7.71 -4.23 10.65
C ASP A 12 -7.63 -2.84 11.29
N TYR A 13 -6.49 -2.16 11.12
CA TYR A 13 -6.28 -0.78 11.59
C TYR A 13 -6.05 0.15 10.42
N ILE A 14 -6.84 1.23 10.35
CA ILE A 14 -6.75 2.19 9.25
C ILE A 14 -6.61 3.62 9.76
N VAL A 15 -5.66 4.35 9.17
CA VAL A 15 -5.54 5.81 9.36
C VAL A 15 -6.36 6.55 8.31
N VAL A 16 -7.27 7.42 8.76
CA VAL A 16 -8.06 8.28 7.85
C VAL A 16 -8.18 9.72 8.36
N ARG A 17 -8.08 10.67 7.43
CA ARG A 17 -8.31 12.10 7.73
C ARG A 17 -9.78 12.41 7.98
N ASN A 18 -10.66 11.72 7.26
CA ASN A 18 -12.11 11.90 7.33
C ASN A 18 -12.82 10.53 7.52
N PRO A 19 -13.14 10.15 8.77
CA PRO A 19 -13.84 8.91 9.07
C PRO A 19 -15.22 8.78 8.40
N SER A 20 -15.97 9.88 8.28
CA SER A 20 -17.29 9.87 7.64
C SER A 20 -17.20 9.47 6.17
N LYS A 21 -16.19 9.96 5.46
CA LYS A 21 -15.93 9.56 4.07
C LYS A 21 -15.65 8.06 3.94
N LEU A 22 -14.94 7.46 4.90
CA LEU A 22 -14.71 6.02 4.91
C LEU A 22 -16.03 5.26 5.15
N ALA A 23 -16.84 5.69 6.12
CA ALA A 23 -18.14 5.09 6.39
C ALA A 23 -19.07 5.13 5.17
N ASP A 24 -19.11 6.25 4.45
CA ASP A 24 -19.87 6.39 3.20
C ASP A 24 -19.37 5.40 2.13
N LEU A 25 -18.05 5.24 1.99
CA LEU A 25 -17.43 4.33 1.02
C LEU A 25 -17.69 2.85 1.33
N LEU A 26 -17.72 2.47 2.61
CA LEU A 26 -18.05 1.12 3.08
C LEU A 26 -19.54 0.82 2.84
N THR A 27 -20.41 1.77 3.18
CA THR A 27 -21.86 1.68 2.94
C THR A 27 -22.17 1.54 1.45
N ALA A 28 -21.54 2.36 0.60
CA ALA A 28 -21.71 2.30 -0.85
C ALA A 28 -21.23 0.96 -1.46
N ARG A 29 -20.39 0.20 -0.76
CA ARG A 29 -19.92 -1.13 -1.15
C ARG A 29 -20.73 -2.27 -0.53
N ASN A 30 -21.79 -1.96 0.22
CA ASN A 30 -22.60 -2.91 0.97
C ASN A 30 -21.76 -3.76 1.94
N VAL A 31 -20.73 -3.16 2.55
CA VAL A 31 -20.00 -3.82 3.65
C VAL A 31 -20.90 -3.83 4.88
N ASP A 32 -21.04 -5.01 5.49
CA ASP A 32 -21.87 -5.19 6.67
C ASP A 32 -21.37 -4.33 7.85
N PRO A 33 -22.21 -3.44 8.41
CA PRO A 33 -21.84 -2.62 9.56
C PRO A 33 -21.38 -3.41 10.79
N GLU A 34 -21.89 -4.64 10.97
CA GLU A 34 -21.46 -5.52 12.06
C GLU A 34 -20.00 -5.96 11.87
N VAL A 35 -19.63 -6.31 10.64
CA VAL A 35 -18.25 -6.67 10.28
C VAL A 35 -17.32 -5.48 10.46
N VAL A 36 -17.71 -4.29 10.00
CA VAL A 36 -16.92 -3.05 10.20
C VAL A 36 -16.70 -2.79 11.68
N THR A 37 -17.76 -2.85 12.49
CA THR A 37 -17.67 -2.58 13.93
C THR A 37 -16.79 -3.59 14.65
N LYS A 38 -16.82 -4.84 14.21
CA LYS A 38 -16.10 -5.95 14.84
C LYS A 38 -14.62 -5.99 14.48
N TYR A 39 -14.26 -5.70 13.23
CA TYR A 39 -12.92 -5.96 12.70
C TYR A 39 -12.16 -4.70 12.28
N LEU A 40 -12.82 -3.55 12.03
CA LEU A 40 -12.16 -2.35 11.53
C LEU A 40 -11.99 -1.27 12.61
N HIS A 41 -10.74 -1.03 12.99
CA HIS A 41 -10.33 0.02 13.91
C HIS A 41 -9.92 1.29 13.16
N ILE A 42 -10.78 2.31 13.22
CA ILE A 42 -10.57 3.59 12.53
C ILE A 42 -9.78 4.56 13.43
N ILE A 43 -8.57 4.89 13.01
CA ILE A 43 -7.72 5.90 13.64
C ILE A 43 -7.84 7.20 12.85
N ARG A 44 -8.52 8.19 13.44
CA ARG A 44 -8.58 9.52 12.84
C ARG A 44 -7.23 10.22 12.95
N GLY A 45 -6.62 10.56 11.83
CA GLY A 45 -5.35 11.29 11.79
C GLY A 45 -4.79 11.46 10.37
N ASP A 46 -3.53 11.87 10.28
CA ASP A 46 -2.82 12.06 9.02
C ASP A 46 -1.69 11.03 8.88
N ALA A 47 -1.57 10.39 7.73
CA ALA A 47 -0.51 9.42 7.46
C ALA A 47 0.90 10.06 7.37
N LYS A 48 0.98 11.40 7.22
CA LYS A 48 2.22 12.17 7.37
C LYS A 48 2.66 12.33 8.82
N ASP A 49 1.80 12.03 9.80
CA ASP A 49 2.15 12.03 11.21
C ASP A 49 2.68 10.66 11.66
N CYS A 50 3.96 10.61 11.99
CA CYS A 50 4.65 9.42 12.50
C CYS A 50 3.99 8.87 13.80
N TYR A 51 3.39 9.72 14.63
CA TYR A 51 2.68 9.24 15.84
C TYR A 51 1.38 8.50 15.48
N THR A 52 0.59 9.06 14.57
CA THR A 52 -0.62 8.41 14.03
C THR A 52 -0.29 7.09 13.33
N VAL A 53 0.78 7.06 12.51
CA VAL A 53 1.26 5.83 11.88
C VAL A 53 1.69 4.80 12.94
N GLY A 54 2.45 5.20 13.96
CA GLY A 54 2.85 4.31 15.05
C GLY A 54 1.67 3.71 15.81
N LYS A 55 0.62 4.48 16.09
CA LYS A 55 -0.63 3.95 16.68
C LYS A 55 -1.30 2.90 15.80
N THR A 56 -1.31 3.15 14.49
CA THR A 56 -1.92 2.23 13.52
C THR A 56 -1.13 0.94 13.43
N LEU A 57 0.20 1.01 13.46
CA LEU A 57 1.08 -0.15 13.39
C LEU A 57 1.08 -1.01 14.66
N TYR A 58 0.87 -0.42 15.84
CA TYR A 58 0.91 -1.14 17.13
C TYR A 58 -0.46 -1.65 17.60
N GLY A 59 -1.54 -1.22 16.93
CA GLY A 59 -2.91 -1.60 17.22
C GLY A 59 -3.36 -1.30 18.66
N ILE A 60 -4.58 -1.76 19.01
CA ILE A 60 -5.10 -1.69 20.39
C ILE A 60 -4.69 -2.90 21.23
N ASN A 61 -4.41 -4.03 20.57
CA ASN A 61 -3.95 -5.27 21.21
C ASN A 61 -2.46 -5.23 21.61
N LEU A 62 -1.83 -4.06 21.42
CA LEU A 62 -0.41 -3.83 21.66
C LEU A 62 0.46 -4.77 20.81
N GLU A 63 0.02 -5.17 19.62
CA GLU A 63 0.71 -6.05 18.67
C GLU A 63 1.12 -5.30 17.42
N ILE A 64 2.32 -5.60 16.90
CA ILE A 64 2.77 -4.97 15.66
C ILE A 64 2.02 -5.65 14.51
N ALA A 65 1.47 -4.86 13.60
CA ALA A 65 0.81 -5.33 12.40
C ALA A 65 1.68 -6.34 11.63
N ASP A 66 1.08 -7.43 11.17
CA ASP A 66 1.75 -8.42 10.34
C ASP A 66 1.97 -7.94 8.90
N MET A 67 1.06 -7.11 8.41
CA MET A 67 1.10 -6.54 7.06
C MET A 67 0.65 -5.08 7.10
N VAL A 68 1.20 -4.28 6.20
CA VAL A 68 0.78 -2.89 5.99
C VAL A 68 0.50 -2.73 4.51
N VAL A 69 -0.71 -2.29 4.16
CA VAL A 69 -1.08 -1.91 2.80
C VAL A 69 -1.15 -0.38 2.73
N SER A 70 -0.34 0.24 1.87
CA SER A 70 -0.34 1.68 1.66
C SER A 70 -0.77 2.03 0.23
N ASP A 71 -1.96 2.64 0.14
CA ASP A 71 -2.51 3.27 -1.06
C ASP A 71 -2.61 4.80 -0.89
N VAL A 72 -1.66 5.40 -0.18
CA VAL A 72 -1.65 6.86 -0.07
C VAL A 72 -1.03 7.47 -1.32
N GLY A 73 -1.76 8.41 -1.93
CA GLY A 73 -1.34 9.16 -3.10
C GLY A 73 -1.94 10.56 -3.12
N GLY A 74 -1.38 11.40 -3.97
CA GLY A 74 -1.84 12.77 -4.19
C GLY A 74 -2.83 12.88 -5.36
N SER A 75 -3.60 13.96 -5.38
CA SER A 75 -4.42 14.31 -6.54
C SER A 75 -3.54 14.93 -7.62
N THR A 76 -3.73 14.55 -8.88
CA THR A 76 -2.99 15.17 -9.99
C THR A 76 -3.44 16.61 -10.21
N VAL A 77 -2.50 17.56 -10.14
CA VAL A 77 -2.70 18.96 -10.47
C VAL A 77 -1.95 19.32 -11.76
N VAL A 78 -2.64 20.00 -12.66
CA VAL A 78 -2.13 20.41 -13.99
C VAL A 78 -1.67 21.88 -14.04
N LYS A 79 -1.68 22.56 -12.88
CA LYS A 79 -1.22 23.95 -12.71
C LYS A 79 0.07 23.93 -11.90
N PRO A 80 1.14 24.66 -12.30
CA PRO A 80 1.18 25.73 -13.29
C PRO A 80 1.47 25.30 -14.74
N ASN A 81 1.86 24.05 -15.00
CA ASN A 81 2.26 23.60 -16.34
C ASN A 81 1.39 22.43 -16.83
N ARG A 82 0.55 22.67 -17.85
CA ARG A 82 -0.32 21.64 -18.45
C ARG A 82 0.44 20.47 -19.09
N LEU A 83 1.69 20.69 -19.49
CA LEU A 83 2.55 19.67 -20.09
C LEU A 83 3.33 18.85 -19.04
N ARG A 84 3.27 19.25 -17.76
CA ARG A 84 3.93 18.57 -16.64
C ARG A 84 2.97 18.51 -15.44
N PRO A 85 1.98 17.60 -15.46
CA PRO A 85 1.16 17.34 -14.29
C PRO A 85 2.04 16.95 -13.10
N THR A 86 1.69 17.41 -11.91
CA THR A 86 2.31 17.04 -10.63
C THR A 86 1.23 16.57 -9.66
N LEU A 87 1.60 16.10 -8.48
CA LEU A 87 0.67 15.88 -7.38
C LEU A 87 0.43 17.19 -6.60
N ASP A 88 -0.75 17.31 -5.98
CA ASP A 88 -1.09 18.36 -5.01
C ASP A 88 -0.11 18.42 -3.83
N ASP A 89 0.34 17.25 -3.38
CA ASP A 89 1.50 17.05 -2.52
C ASP A 89 2.53 16.17 -3.25
N PRO A 90 3.59 16.77 -3.82
CA PRO A 90 4.58 16.06 -4.65
C PRO A 90 5.40 14.98 -3.93
N THR A 91 5.38 14.94 -2.60
CA THR A 91 6.16 13.97 -1.80
C THR A 91 5.30 13.09 -0.91
N ILE A 92 3.98 13.11 -1.10
CA ILE A 92 3.05 12.42 -0.19
C ILE A 92 3.33 10.92 -0.06
N CYS A 93 3.67 10.24 -1.16
CA CYS A 93 3.89 8.80 -1.15
C CYS A 93 5.19 8.48 -0.42
N GLN A 94 6.30 9.17 -0.73
CA GLN A 94 7.56 8.96 -0.03
C GLN A 94 7.47 9.35 1.45
N ASP A 95 6.76 10.43 1.78
CA ASP A 95 6.65 10.94 3.15
C ASP A 95 5.90 9.93 4.02
N VAL A 96 4.75 9.46 3.55
CA VAL A 96 3.93 8.46 4.26
C VAL A 96 4.67 7.14 4.40
N VAL A 97 5.29 6.64 3.33
CA VAL A 97 6.03 5.38 3.39
C VAL A 97 7.27 5.49 4.28
N SER A 98 7.92 6.66 4.36
CA SER A 98 9.04 6.87 5.29
C SER A 98 8.63 6.79 6.76
N ASN A 99 7.39 7.17 7.07
CA ASN A 99 6.87 7.12 8.44
C ASN A 99 6.69 5.70 8.95
N ILE A 100 6.50 4.70 8.08
CA ILE A 100 6.33 3.30 8.49
C ILE A 100 7.59 2.78 9.21
N PRO A 101 8.77 2.68 8.58
CA PRO A 101 9.98 2.21 9.26
C PRO A 101 10.43 3.16 10.38
N ASN A 102 10.21 4.47 10.26
CA ASN A 102 10.51 5.42 11.34
C ASN A 102 9.68 5.15 12.59
N SER A 103 8.40 4.83 12.43
CA SER A 103 7.51 4.48 13.53
C SER A 103 7.89 3.14 14.16
N LEU A 104 8.18 2.13 13.34
CA LEU A 104 8.62 0.82 13.82
C LEU A 104 9.91 0.91 14.64
N LYS A 105 10.92 1.67 14.17
CA LYS A 105 12.16 1.92 14.92
C LYS A 105 11.89 2.60 16.26
N ARG A 106 10.96 3.57 16.31
CA ARG A 106 10.56 4.22 17.56
C ARG A 106 9.86 3.25 18.51
N ILE A 107 8.98 2.40 18.00
CA ILE A 107 8.31 1.34 18.77
C ILE A 107 9.37 0.40 19.36
N GLU A 108 10.30 -0.11 18.55
CA GLU A 108 11.40 -0.97 19.03
C GLU A 108 12.23 -0.30 20.14
N LEU A 109 12.57 0.99 19.99
CA LEU A 109 13.32 1.76 20.98
C LEU A 109 12.55 1.98 22.28
N LEU A 110 11.24 2.26 22.21
CA LEU A 110 10.40 2.51 23.38
C LEU A 110 10.14 1.24 24.18
N PHE A 111 9.95 0.11 23.50
CA PHE A 111 9.63 -1.16 24.16
C PHE A 111 10.85 -2.02 24.49
N LYS A 112 12.08 -1.58 24.13
CA LYS A 112 13.46 -2.06 24.43
C LYS A 112 13.79 -3.56 24.39
N ALA A 113 12.86 -4.48 24.54
CA ALA A 113 13.08 -5.92 24.64
C ALA A 113 11.75 -6.71 24.75
N THR A 114 10.74 -6.44 23.93
CA THR A 114 9.65 -7.43 23.76
C THR A 114 10.15 -8.49 22.77
N PRO A 115 10.01 -9.79 23.07
CA PRO A 115 10.85 -10.84 22.50
C PRO A 115 10.84 -10.86 20.97
N ARG A 116 11.94 -11.38 20.42
CA ARG A 116 12.27 -11.71 19.02
C ARG A 116 11.20 -12.52 18.26
N THR A 117 10.00 -12.69 18.84
CA THR A 117 8.88 -13.51 18.38
C THR A 117 7.81 -12.72 17.64
N ARG A 118 7.84 -11.37 17.61
CA ARG A 118 6.94 -10.61 16.74
C ARG A 118 7.48 -10.52 15.32
N ARG A 119 6.69 -11.01 14.37
CA ARG A 119 7.00 -11.04 12.95
C ARG A 119 7.07 -9.59 12.46
N LYS A 120 8.20 -9.20 11.85
CA LYS A 120 8.34 -7.86 11.25
C LYS A 120 7.28 -7.69 10.15
N PRO A 121 6.63 -6.52 10.01
CA PRO A 121 5.58 -6.32 9.02
C PRO A 121 6.09 -6.54 7.59
N TYR A 122 5.22 -7.08 6.74
CA TYR A 122 5.37 -7.01 5.29
C TYR A 122 4.67 -5.78 4.74
N ILE A 123 5.29 -5.08 3.79
CA ILE A 123 4.71 -3.84 3.24
C ILE A 123 4.22 -4.06 1.81
N VAL A 124 2.96 -3.78 1.54
CA VAL A 124 2.42 -3.67 0.18
C VAL A 124 2.21 -2.20 -0.13
N VAL A 125 2.76 -1.71 -1.23
CA VAL A 125 2.58 -0.32 -1.68
C VAL A 125 2.02 -0.27 -3.09
N ILE A 126 1.08 0.65 -3.32
CA ILE A 126 0.63 0.96 -4.67
C ILE A 126 1.54 2.02 -5.28
N SER A 127 2.22 1.62 -6.34
CA SER A 127 3.16 2.39 -7.15
C SER A 127 2.52 2.73 -8.50
N THR A 128 3.29 2.77 -9.59
CA THR A 128 2.79 3.07 -10.93
C THR A 128 3.63 2.39 -12.00
N THR A 129 3.03 2.13 -13.17
CA THR A 129 3.83 1.78 -14.35
C THR A 129 4.73 2.95 -14.75
N GLY A 130 5.82 2.61 -15.43
CA GLY A 130 6.65 3.58 -16.14
C GLY A 130 7.77 4.27 -15.37
N ILE A 131 7.97 3.90 -14.11
CA ILE A 131 9.12 4.33 -13.30
C ILE A 131 10.30 3.38 -13.36
N SER A 132 10.12 2.20 -13.98
CA SER A 132 11.21 1.26 -14.14
C SER A 132 12.20 1.75 -15.19
N ASN A 133 13.45 1.24 -15.11
CA ASN A 133 14.51 1.58 -16.07
C ASN A 133 14.18 1.13 -17.51
N HIS A 134 13.09 0.39 -17.70
CA HIS A 134 12.58 -0.05 -19.00
C HIS A 134 11.76 1.02 -19.74
N GLY A 135 11.45 2.17 -19.11
CA GLY A 135 10.93 3.36 -19.81
C GLY A 135 9.53 3.20 -20.41
N ARG A 136 8.59 2.56 -19.70
CA ARG A 136 7.16 2.59 -20.09
C ARG A 136 6.48 3.87 -19.56
N ASP A 137 5.35 4.29 -20.12
CA ASP A 137 4.33 5.24 -19.63
C ASP A 137 4.70 6.60 -18.94
N ILE A 138 3.68 7.44 -18.74
CA ILE A 138 3.78 8.90 -18.47
C ILE A 138 4.57 9.21 -17.18
N ALA A 139 5.60 10.04 -17.31
CA ALA A 139 6.50 10.48 -16.25
C ALA A 139 5.89 11.45 -15.20
N VAL A 140 4.73 11.13 -14.61
CA VAL A 140 4.15 11.88 -13.48
C VAL A 140 4.70 11.37 -12.13
N ALA A 141 5.69 10.47 -12.16
CA ALA A 141 5.89 9.47 -11.10
C ALA A 141 7.17 9.59 -10.26
N MET A 142 7.74 10.79 -10.11
CA MET A 142 9.00 10.98 -9.37
C MET A 142 8.92 10.48 -7.92
N ASP A 143 7.81 10.72 -7.24
CA ASP A 143 7.60 10.34 -5.84
C ASP A 143 7.50 8.83 -5.64
N LYS A 144 6.88 8.11 -6.59
CA LYS A 144 6.75 6.65 -6.50
C LYS A 144 8.10 5.94 -6.60
N LYS A 145 9.04 6.46 -7.40
CA LYS A 145 10.43 5.96 -7.45
C LYS A 145 11.17 6.22 -6.13
N ALA A 146 10.97 7.39 -5.52
CA ALA A 146 11.55 7.70 -4.22
C ALA A 146 10.98 6.81 -3.11
N MET A 147 9.66 6.61 -3.10
CA MET A 147 8.93 5.70 -2.21
C MET A 147 9.48 4.26 -2.28
N GLU A 148 9.58 3.67 -3.48
CA GLU A 148 10.18 2.34 -3.66
C GLU A 148 11.64 2.30 -3.19
N GLY A 149 12.40 3.36 -3.48
CA GLY A 149 13.79 3.52 -3.03
C GLY A 149 13.96 3.52 -1.51
N ILE A 150 13.00 4.07 -0.75
CA ILE A 150 13.01 4.06 0.72
C ILE A 150 12.89 2.62 1.25
N LEU A 151 11.93 1.85 0.74
CA LEU A 151 11.71 0.46 1.17
C LEU A 151 12.87 -0.46 0.76
N LEU A 152 13.41 -0.27 -0.45
CA LEU A 152 14.61 -0.95 -0.90
C LEU A 152 15.79 -0.70 0.03
N ARG A 153 16.04 0.56 0.37
CA ARG A 153 17.12 0.92 1.29
C ARG A 153 16.88 0.33 2.66
N GLU A 154 15.67 0.41 3.21
CA GLU A 154 15.34 -0.16 4.53
C GLU A 154 15.67 -1.67 4.62
N ILE A 155 15.47 -2.42 3.53
CA ILE A 155 15.84 -3.84 3.48
C ILE A 155 17.35 -4.02 3.28
N GLN A 156 17.97 -3.23 2.40
CA GLN A 156 19.39 -3.36 2.04
C GLN A 156 20.36 -2.87 3.13
N THR A 157 20.10 -1.71 3.71
CA THR A 157 20.94 -1.10 4.77
C THR A 157 20.76 -1.79 6.12
N GLY A 158 19.66 -2.54 6.30
CA GLY A 158 19.41 -3.31 7.51
C GLY A 158 20.36 -4.48 7.74
N GLY A 159 21.14 -4.93 6.75
CA GLY A 159 21.95 -6.15 6.88
C GLY A 159 21.14 -7.37 7.34
N ARG A 160 21.81 -8.48 7.70
CA ARG A 160 21.12 -9.64 8.32
C ARG A 160 20.68 -9.28 9.75
N GLY A 161 19.55 -8.59 9.89
CA GLY A 161 18.83 -8.46 11.16
C GLY A 161 18.33 -7.08 11.56
N ALA A 162 18.84 -5.97 11.00
CA ALA A 162 18.50 -4.61 11.46
C ALA A 162 17.37 -3.92 10.72
N SER A 163 16.87 -4.46 9.59
CA SER A 163 15.66 -3.93 8.95
C SER A 163 14.45 -4.10 9.85
N VAL A 164 13.58 -3.11 9.99
CA VAL A 164 12.36 -3.23 10.82
C VAL A 164 11.16 -3.81 10.08
N ILE A 165 11.31 -4.10 8.79
CA ILE A 165 10.33 -4.78 7.95
C ILE A 165 10.91 -6.11 7.44
N ARG A 166 10.05 -7.08 7.10
CA ARG A 166 10.51 -8.37 6.55
C ARG A 166 10.65 -8.37 5.03
N GLY A 167 9.96 -7.46 4.35
CA GLY A 167 9.92 -7.39 2.89
C GLY A 167 8.92 -6.35 2.40
N PHE A 168 8.88 -6.13 1.08
CA PHE A 168 7.83 -5.35 0.44
C PHE A 168 7.49 -5.82 -0.97
N THR A 169 6.23 -5.60 -1.36
CA THR A 169 5.74 -5.70 -2.74
C THR A 169 5.30 -4.32 -3.21
N ALA A 170 5.84 -3.86 -4.33
CA ALA A 170 5.34 -2.70 -5.03
C ALA A 170 4.46 -3.14 -6.21
N VAL A 171 3.17 -2.82 -6.12
CA VAL A 171 2.18 -3.08 -7.17
C VAL A 171 2.16 -1.89 -8.11
N ARG A 172 2.37 -2.09 -9.40
CA ARG A 172 2.50 -1.07 -10.44
C ARG A 172 1.34 -1.19 -11.43
N PRO A 173 0.13 -0.77 -11.04
CA PRO A 173 -1.03 -0.89 -11.91
C PRO A 173 -0.89 0.02 -13.13
N SER A 174 -1.54 -0.37 -14.23
CA SER A 174 -1.86 0.52 -15.36
C SER A 174 -2.69 1.73 -14.89
N PHE A 175 -2.99 2.67 -15.80
CA PHE A 175 -3.72 3.89 -15.44
C PHE A 175 -5.07 3.59 -14.77
N LEU A 176 -5.24 4.06 -13.53
CA LEU A 176 -6.40 3.75 -12.69
C LEU A 176 -7.67 4.46 -13.18
N THR A 177 -8.77 3.70 -13.24
CA THR A 177 -10.09 4.19 -13.62
C THR A 177 -11.17 3.77 -12.61
N ASP A 178 -12.33 4.43 -12.64
CA ASP A 178 -13.52 4.03 -11.88
C ASP A 178 -14.47 3.16 -12.70
N GLY A 179 -13.93 2.46 -13.72
CA GLY A 179 -14.68 1.54 -14.55
C GLY A 179 -15.23 0.34 -13.76
N LYS A 180 -16.19 -0.38 -14.36
CA LYS A 180 -16.76 -1.58 -13.76
C LYS A 180 -15.68 -2.67 -13.62
N PRO A 181 -15.46 -3.23 -12.42
CA PRO A 181 -14.52 -4.33 -12.22
C PRO A 181 -14.86 -5.55 -13.07
N VAL A 182 -13.83 -6.23 -13.56
CA VAL A 182 -13.94 -7.49 -14.33
C VAL A 182 -13.68 -8.72 -13.46
N GLY A 183 -13.12 -8.54 -12.26
CA GLY A 183 -12.79 -9.56 -11.28
C GLY A 183 -11.28 -9.88 -11.26
N ALA A 184 -10.72 -10.12 -10.08
CA ALA A 184 -9.28 -10.35 -9.87
C ALA A 184 -8.72 -11.51 -10.71
N GLN A 185 -9.50 -12.58 -10.89
CA GLN A 185 -9.16 -13.76 -11.70
C GLN A 185 -8.91 -13.47 -13.19
N LYS A 186 -9.33 -12.29 -13.68
CA LYS A 186 -9.10 -11.84 -15.08
C LYS A 186 -7.93 -10.86 -15.18
N ILE A 187 -7.32 -10.48 -14.07
CA ILE A 187 -6.19 -9.55 -14.04
C ILE A 187 -4.94 -10.30 -14.45
N ARG A 188 -4.25 -9.72 -15.45
CA ARG A 188 -2.96 -10.22 -15.88
C ARG A 188 -1.88 -9.51 -15.08
N ALA A 189 -1.31 -10.23 -14.13
CA ALA A 189 -0.19 -9.75 -13.34
C ALA A 189 1.11 -10.43 -13.76
N ALA A 190 2.24 -9.73 -13.61
CA ALA A 190 3.55 -10.34 -13.80
C ALA A 190 4.63 -9.64 -12.99
N VAL A 191 5.55 -10.45 -12.48
CA VAL A 191 6.69 -9.98 -11.71
C VAL A 191 7.72 -9.36 -12.65
N GLU A 192 8.13 -8.13 -12.35
CA GLU A 192 9.22 -7.46 -13.07
C GLU A 192 10.54 -7.75 -12.36
N GLU A 193 11.43 -8.42 -13.09
CA GLU A 193 12.81 -8.66 -12.66
C GLU A 193 13.75 -7.63 -13.28
N GLU A 194 14.91 -7.46 -12.67
CA GLU A 194 15.95 -6.60 -13.23
C GLU A 194 16.32 -7.06 -14.66
N GLY A 195 16.19 -6.15 -15.62
CA GLY A 195 16.47 -6.43 -17.03
C GLY A 195 15.37 -7.20 -17.79
N LYS A 196 14.25 -7.57 -17.15
CA LYS A 196 13.14 -8.26 -17.82
C LYS A 196 11.82 -7.50 -17.67
N VAL A 197 11.26 -7.14 -18.81
CA VAL A 197 9.93 -6.53 -18.88
C VAL A 197 8.86 -7.58 -18.60
N ALA A 198 7.94 -7.26 -17.69
CA ALA A 198 6.71 -8.00 -17.45
C ALA A 198 5.77 -7.88 -18.67
N LYS A 199 5.96 -8.73 -19.68
CA LYS A 199 5.24 -8.68 -20.97
C LYS A 199 3.79 -9.16 -20.88
N SER A 200 3.50 -10.12 -20.00
CA SER A 200 2.16 -10.68 -19.82
C SER A 200 1.19 -9.71 -19.12
N ALA A 201 1.70 -8.72 -18.39
CA ALA A 201 0.92 -7.71 -17.66
C ALA A 201 0.74 -6.38 -18.42
N ILE A 202 0.95 -6.35 -19.73
CA ILE A 202 0.78 -5.10 -20.49
C ILE A 202 -0.69 -4.72 -20.59
N GLY A 203 -1.01 -3.49 -20.18
CA GLY A 203 -2.33 -2.87 -20.24
C GLY A 203 -2.23 -1.35 -20.14
N TYR A 204 -3.24 -0.64 -20.68
CA TYR A 204 -3.30 0.82 -20.65
C TYR A 204 -4.05 1.35 -19.43
N THR A 205 -5.12 0.67 -19.03
CA THR A 205 -5.98 1.07 -17.93
C THR A 205 -6.40 -0.13 -17.11
N ILE A 206 -6.74 0.09 -15.85
CA ILE A 206 -7.31 -0.91 -14.94
C ILE A 206 -8.29 -0.23 -13.97
N SER A 207 -9.31 -0.93 -13.50
CA SER A 207 -10.24 -0.35 -12.52
C SER A 207 -9.64 -0.36 -11.12
N ARG A 208 -9.92 0.66 -10.31
CA ARG A 208 -9.50 0.67 -8.89
C ARG A 208 -10.06 -0.51 -8.11
N GLY A 209 -11.29 -0.94 -8.44
CA GLY A 209 -11.91 -2.11 -7.83
C GLY A 209 -11.17 -3.41 -8.15
N ASP A 210 -10.70 -3.58 -9.39
CA ASP A 210 -9.91 -4.75 -9.78
C ASP A 210 -8.53 -4.77 -9.10
N VAL A 211 -7.85 -3.62 -9.01
CA VAL A 211 -6.55 -3.54 -8.32
C VAL A 211 -6.70 -3.90 -6.84
N GLY A 212 -7.71 -3.34 -6.17
CA GLY A 212 -7.98 -3.65 -4.76
C GLY A 212 -8.31 -5.13 -4.54
N ALA A 213 -9.16 -5.71 -5.39
CA ALA A 213 -9.51 -7.13 -5.30
C ALA A 213 -8.29 -8.03 -5.53
N TRP A 214 -7.47 -7.73 -6.56
CA TRP A 214 -6.27 -8.51 -6.86
C TRP A 214 -5.24 -8.43 -5.73
N ILE A 215 -5.01 -7.24 -5.14
CA ILE A 215 -4.13 -7.10 -3.98
C ILE A 215 -4.62 -7.94 -2.80
N TYR A 216 -5.92 -7.91 -2.52
CA TYR A 216 -6.49 -8.68 -1.43
C TYR A 216 -6.35 -10.18 -1.68
N GLU A 217 -6.86 -10.70 -2.80
CA GLU A 217 -6.85 -12.14 -3.11
C GLU A 217 -5.41 -12.68 -3.13
N GLU A 218 -4.50 -12.05 -3.88
CA GLU A 218 -3.17 -12.63 -4.14
C GLU A 218 -2.16 -12.31 -3.05
N LEU A 219 -2.16 -11.07 -2.53
CA LEU A 219 -1.10 -10.63 -1.61
C LEU A 219 -1.50 -10.80 -0.15
N VAL A 220 -2.77 -10.58 0.18
CA VAL A 220 -3.28 -10.63 1.57
C VAL A 220 -3.77 -12.04 1.91
N GLU A 221 -4.75 -12.56 1.17
CA GLU A 221 -5.40 -13.85 1.44
C GLU A 221 -4.48 -15.03 1.14
N ASP A 222 -3.90 -15.08 -0.07
CA ASP A 222 -2.94 -16.13 -0.46
C ASP A 222 -1.54 -15.92 0.16
N ASN A 223 -1.32 -14.80 0.85
CA ASN A 223 -0.08 -14.43 1.53
C ASN A 223 1.16 -14.45 0.60
N ALA A 224 0.97 -14.25 -0.71
CA ALA A 224 2.06 -14.18 -1.70
C ALA A 224 2.86 -12.87 -1.62
N ALA A 225 2.41 -11.90 -0.81
CA ALA A 225 3.14 -10.65 -0.58
C ALA A 225 4.62 -10.95 -0.31
N GLY A 226 4.93 -11.93 0.55
CA GLY A 226 6.28 -12.37 0.91
C GLY A 226 7.25 -12.75 -0.22
N GLU A 227 6.72 -13.06 -1.40
CA GLU A 227 7.46 -13.69 -2.50
C GLU A 227 7.71 -12.72 -3.66
N LEU A 228 6.93 -11.65 -3.76
CA LEU A 228 6.89 -10.78 -4.92
C LEU A 228 7.43 -9.38 -4.60
N LYS A 229 8.34 -8.87 -5.43
CA LYS A 229 8.94 -7.55 -5.20
C LYS A 229 8.31 -6.43 -6.03
N TYR A 230 8.18 -6.65 -7.34
CA TYR A 230 7.56 -5.69 -8.26
C TYR A 230 6.53 -6.43 -9.12
N VAL A 231 5.26 -6.10 -8.94
CA VAL A 231 4.19 -6.70 -9.72
C VAL A 231 3.64 -5.61 -10.64
N ASN A 232 3.62 -5.87 -11.95
CA ASN A 232 2.86 -5.08 -12.92
C ASN A 232 1.48 -5.70 -13.11
#